data_AF-A0AAD2A6P4-F1
#
_entry.id   AF-A0AAD2A6P4-F1
#
_cell.length_a   1.000
_cell.length_b   1.000
_cell.length_c   1.000
_cell.angle_alpha   90.00
_cell.angle_beta   90.00
_cell.angle_gamma   90.00
#
_symmetry.space_group_name_H-M   'P 1'
#
loop_
_entity.id
_entity.type
_entity.pdbx_description
1 polymer ?
#
loop_
_entity_poly.entity_id
_entity_poly.type
_entity_poly.pdbx_seq_one_letter_code
_entity_poly.pdbx_strand_id
1 'polypeptide(L)'
;MDEAKAAAAAVSVVRGKEETQLQQILKILEAIKKVSNDLKSKPSSDSVDCIKTLMQLQTKSDSVFSADPHLSSVIQHLSKLNELIQDLLDSNPGGGIRSFVTRRVRFHEISRVSSLIESELQAWIDRETVLNLTKTLRQIHYSEDSILTSSDEEILLKKMDSFREILSKGFDINLQDFLLKSGIFSNLERVLRNPLFSTRIREKSATAIKELVLYNKDVFVGLVLIGQTVKSLVSMASLSSLQVLCSLIKAIKSPLVDELESCGGISKIVDLLQYSEDFGLRLMAFNCVLEIGYYGRREAVQAMLNAGLIMKLVELQRLGNNQFAGCVVKFTIQLEVGEGLRQRERRSFKQEILEKIKEACVSDVEAATIVAEVLWGASP
;
A
#
# COMPACT_ATOMS: atom_id res chain seq x y z
N MET A 1 18.14 29.01 -21.58
CA MET A 1 18.36 28.93 -20.11
C MET A 1 17.29 29.71 -19.35
N ASP A 2 16.81 30.85 -19.86
CA ASP A 2 15.77 31.66 -19.21
C ASP A 2 14.35 31.05 -19.26
N GLU A 3 13.98 30.31 -20.32
CA GLU A 3 12.68 29.63 -20.40
C GLU A 3 12.50 28.47 -19.41
N ALA A 4 13.54 27.66 -19.18
CA ALA A 4 13.51 26.58 -18.19
C ALA A 4 13.41 27.13 -16.76
N LYS A 5 14.03 28.29 -16.50
CA LYS A 5 13.98 28.98 -15.21
C LYS A 5 12.61 29.64 -14.97
N ALA A 6 11.99 30.20 -16.01
CA ALA A 6 10.64 30.74 -15.96
C ALA A 6 9.57 29.65 -15.76
N ALA A 7 9.72 28.50 -16.43
CA ALA A 7 8.83 27.35 -16.24
C ALA A 7 8.94 26.77 -14.81
N ALA A 8 10.16 26.63 -14.28
CA ALA A 8 10.38 26.18 -12.90
C ALA A 8 9.80 27.16 -11.85
N ALA A 9 9.89 28.48 -12.10
CA ALA A 9 9.31 29.50 -11.24
C ALA A 9 7.78 29.54 -11.31
N ALA A 10 7.18 29.34 -12.50
CA ALA A 10 5.73 29.22 -12.63
C ALA A 10 5.20 27.96 -11.92
N VAL A 11 5.92 26.84 -12.04
CA VAL A 11 5.58 25.58 -11.35
C VAL A 11 5.70 25.71 -9.84
N SER A 12 6.70 26.42 -9.31
CA SER A 12 6.85 26.64 -7.87
C SER A 12 5.77 27.57 -7.30
N VAL A 13 5.36 28.60 -8.05
CA VAL A 13 4.25 29.50 -7.65
C VAL A 13 2.91 28.79 -7.67
N VAL A 14 2.66 27.91 -8.66
CA VAL A 14 1.45 27.07 -8.70
C VAL A 14 1.46 26.04 -7.56
N ARG A 15 2.61 25.37 -7.32
CA ARG A 15 2.78 24.43 -6.19
C ARG A 15 2.51 25.10 -4.84
N GLY A 16 2.97 26.34 -4.64
CA GLY A 16 2.73 27.10 -3.41
C GLY A 16 1.25 27.50 -3.19
N LYS A 17 0.49 27.72 -4.27
CA LYS A 17 -0.96 28.01 -4.18
C LYS A 17 -1.78 26.75 -3.85
N GLU A 18 -1.45 25.60 -4.42
CA GLU A 18 -2.15 24.33 -4.14
C GLU A 18 -1.88 23.85 -2.70
N GLU A 19 -0.64 23.98 -2.21
CA GLU A 19 -0.28 23.62 -0.82
C GLU A 19 -0.95 24.54 0.22
N THR A 20 -1.14 25.82 -0.09
CA THR A 20 -1.86 26.75 0.79
C THR A 20 -3.37 26.47 0.85
N GLN A 21 -3.96 25.99 -0.24
CA GLN A 21 -5.37 25.56 -0.27
C GLN A 21 -5.60 24.28 0.55
N LEU A 22 -4.74 23.27 0.42
CA LEU A 22 -4.77 22.06 1.25
C LEU A 22 -4.68 22.38 2.75
N GLN A 23 -3.79 23.29 3.14
CA GLN A 23 -3.64 23.71 4.54
C GLN A 23 -4.90 24.42 5.07
N GLN A 24 -5.57 25.21 4.25
CA GLN A 24 -6.83 25.87 4.63
C GLN A 24 -7.96 24.85 4.83
N ILE A 25 -8.06 23.86 3.94
CA ILE A 25 -9.08 22.81 4.01
C ILE A 25 -8.83 21.87 5.21
N LEU A 26 -7.57 21.54 5.52
CA LEU A 26 -7.23 20.79 6.73
C LEU A 26 -7.66 21.51 8.02
N LYS A 27 -7.45 22.85 8.09
CA LYS A 27 -7.93 23.66 9.22
C LYS A 27 -9.45 23.64 9.35
N ILE A 28 -10.18 23.65 8.23
CA ILE A 28 -11.64 23.54 8.22
C ILE A 28 -12.08 22.16 8.72
N LEU A 29 -11.43 21.09 8.26
CA LEU A 29 -11.70 19.73 8.72
C LEU A 29 -11.47 19.58 10.24
N GLU A 30 -10.37 20.12 10.76
CA GLU A 30 -10.06 20.12 12.19
C GLU A 30 -11.10 20.91 13.00
N ALA A 31 -11.51 22.08 12.51
CA ALA A 31 -12.56 22.88 13.14
C ALA A 31 -13.91 22.14 13.18
N ILE A 32 -14.29 21.45 12.09
CA ILE A 32 -15.53 20.67 12.02
C ILE A 32 -15.46 19.45 12.94
N LYS A 33 -14.33 18.74 12.99
CA LYS A 33 -14.12 17.62 13.93
C LYS A 33 -14.27 18.09 15.38
N LYS A 34 -13.69 19.24 15.71
CA LYS A 34 -13.80 19.84 17.04
C LYS A 34 -15.26 20.20 17.38
N VAL A 35 -15.96 20.89 16.48
CA VAL A 35 -17.40 21.19 16.64
C VAL A 35 -18.23 19.92 16.81
N SER A 36 -18.03 18.90 15.97
CA SER A 36 -18.74 17.62 16.06
C SER A 36 -18.52 16.90 17.39
N ASN A 37 -17.29 16.93 17.93
CA ASN A 37 -16.95 16.29 19.19
C ASN A 37 -17.45 17.07 20.42
N ASP A 38 -17.34 18.39 20.41
CA ASP A 38 -17.79 19.26 21.51
C ASP A 38 -19.32 19.27 21.63
N LEU A 39 -20.03 19.15 20.51
CA LEU A 39 -21.49 18.99 20.49
C LEU A 39 -21.96 17.64 21.07
N LYS A 40 -21.13 16.60 21.03
CA LYS A 40 -21.43 15.29 21.65
C LYS A 40 -21.20 15.30 23.16
N SER A 41 -20.28 16.12 23.68
CA SER A 41 -19.79 16.04 25.06
C SER A 41 -20.42 17.02 26.07
N LYS A 42 -21.34 17.89 25.61
CA LYS A 42 -22.16 18.92 26.32
C LYS A 42 -21.73 20.32 25.85
N PRO A 43 -22.67 21.17 25.37
CA PRO A 43 -22.32 22.46 24.78
C PRO A 43 -21.70 23.38 25.85
N SER A 44 -20.42 23.72 25.69
CA SER A 44 -19.68 24.67 26.52
C SER A 44 -19.49 26.01 25.77
N SER A 45 -18.91 27.04 26.41
CA SER A 45 -18.58 28.29 25.70
C SER A 45 -17.58 28.07 24.56
N ASP A 46 -16.79 26.99 24.61
CA ASP A 46 -15.85 26.62 23.54
C ASP A 46 -16.57 26.25 22.23
N SER A 47 -17.79 25.72 22.31
CA SER A 47 -18.60 25.41 21.13
C SER A 47 -18.97 26.68 20.35
N VAL A 48 -19.25 27.80 21.05
CA VAL A 48 -19.62 29.08 20.43
C VAL A 48 -18.42 29.73 19.72
N ASP A 49 -17.21 29.61 20.29
CA ASP A 49 -16.00 30.12 19.65
C ASP A 49 -15.58 29.26 18.45
N CYS A 50 -15.75 27.94 18.52
CA CYS A 50 -15.53 27.06 17.36
C CYS A 50 -16.49 27.35 16.21
N ILE A 51 -17.76 27.66 16.52
CA ILE A 51 -18.77 28.10 15.55
C ILE A 51 -18.33 29.40 14.87
N LYS A 52 -17.86 30.40 15.62
CA LYS A 52 -17.33 31.66 15.06
C LYS A 52 -16.12 31.43 14.17
N THR A 53 -15.21 30.53 14.56
CA THR A 53 -14.05 30.20 13.70
C THR A 53 -14.46 29.51 12.40
N LEU A 54 -15.48 28.65 12.44
CA LEU A 54 -16.01 27.96 11.26
C LEU A 54 -16.68 28.96 10.28
N MET A 55 -17.43 29.93 10.81
CA MET A 55 -18.00 31.03 10.03
C MET A 55 -16.92 31.89 9.37
N GLN A 56 -15.86 32.27 10.11
CA GLN A 56 -14.75 33.04 9.56
C GLN A 56 -13.94 32.27 8.51
N LEU A 57 -13.85 30.95 8.64
CA LEU A 57 -13.18 30.10 7.67
C LEU A 57 -14.01 29.96 6.39
N GLN A 58 -15.34 29.76 6.50
CA GLN A 58 -16.25 29.72 5.35
C GLN A 58 -16.09 30.96 4.47
N THR A 59 -16.19 32.16 5.05
CA THR A 59 -16.10 33.44 4.31
C THR A 59 -14.73 33.64 3.65
N LYS A 60 -13.65 33.09 4.22
CA LYS A 60 -12.30 33.15 3.62
C LYS A 60 -12.10 32.13 2.51
N SER A 61 -12.85 31.03 2.55
CA SER A 61 -12.71 29.87 1.65
C SER A 61 -13.71 29.84 0.51
N ASP A 62 -14.71 30.74 0.48
CA ASP A 62 -15.71 30.82 -0.59
C ASP A 62 -15.09 31.01 -1.99
N SER A 63 -13.91 31.65 -2.08
CA SER A 63 -13.15 31.78 -3.33
C SER A 63 -12.37 30.51 -3.74
N VAL A 64 -12.07 29.63 -2.78
CA VAL A 64 -11.35 28.36 -2.99
C VAL A 64 -12.33 27.24 -3.35
N PHE A 65 -13.48 27.20 -2.67
CA PHE A 65 -14.49 26.15 -2.87
C PHE A 65 -15.34 26.36 -4.12
N SER A 66 -15.49 27.59 -4.61
CA SER A 66 -16.24 27.90 -5.84
C SER A 66 -15.51 27.51 -7.14
N ALA A 67 -14.20 27.24 -7.08
CA ALA A 67 -13.39 26.86 -8.23
C ALA A 67 -13.41 25.36 -8.54
N ASP A 68 -13.75 24.50 -7.58
CA ASP A 68 -13.79 23.04 -7.75
C ASP A 68 -15.24 22.52 -7.70
N PRO A 69 -15.75 21.89 -8.78
CA PRO A 69 -17.08 21.29 -8.82
C PRO A 69 -17.35 20.31 -7.67
N HIS A 70 -16.32 19.61 -7.16
CA HIS A 70 -16.46 18.63 -6.09
C HIS A 70 -16.62 19.25 -4.69
N LEU A 71 -16.34 20.54 -4.53
CA LEU A 71 -16.48 21.27 -3.27
C LEU A 71 -17.77 22.09 -3.21
N SER A 72 -18.52 22.16 -4.31
CA SER A 72 -19.81 22.86 -4.36
C SER A 72 -20.86 22.23 -3.43
N SER A 73 -20.86 20.90 -3.27
CA SER A 73 -21.71 20.20 -2.28
C SER A 73 -21.32 20.55 -0.85
N VAL A 74 -20.02 20.66 -0.59
CA VAL A 74 -19.47 21.03 0.72
C VAL A 74 -19.91 22.44 1.10
N ILE A 75 -19.92 23.39 0.17
CA ILE A 75 -20.45 24.75 0.40
C ILE A 75 -21.93 24.70 0.79
N GLN A 76 -22.75 23.92 0.09
CA GLN A 76 -24.16 23.77 0.41
C GLN A 76 -24.37 23.15 1.80
N HIS A 77 -23.58 22.13 2.13
CA HIS A 77 -23.61 21.49 3.44
C HIS A 77 -23.12 22.42 4.55
N LEU A 78 -22.10 23.24 4.30
CA LEU A 78 -21.60 24.26 5.24
C LEU A 78 -22.63 25.37 5.49
N SER A 79 -23.31 25.85 4.44
CA SER A 79 -24.40 26.82 4.58
C SER A 79 -25.56 26.25 5.39
N LYS A 80 -25.94 24.99 5.10
CA LYS A 80 -26.97 24.27 5.88
C LYS A 80 -26.55 24.05 7.33
N LEU A 81 -25.27 23.72 7.56
CA LEU A 81 -24.71 23.58 8.91
C LEU A 81 -24.79 24.93 9.65
N ASN A 82 -24.47 26.03 8.97
CA ASN A 82 -24.54 27.37 9.53
C ASN A 82 -25.98 27.75 9.89
N GLU A 83 -26.95 27.50 9.00
CA GLU A 83 -28.39 27.71 9.28
C GLU A 83 -28.84 26.92 10.53
N LEU A 84 -28.51 25.63 10.61
CA LEU A 84 -28.87 24.78 11.76
C LEU A 84 -28.24 25.26 13.08
N ILE A 85 -27.04 25.83 13.00
CA ILE A 85 -26.34 26.39 14.16
C ILE A 85 -26.94 27.73 14.58
N GLN A 86 -27.25 28.62 13.65
CA GLN A 86 -27.93 29.90 13.94
C GLN A 86 -29.32 29.64 14.55
N ASP A 87 -30.08 28.72 13.98
CA ASP A 87 -31.37 28.30 14.52
C ASP A 87 -31.26 27.77 15.96
N LEU A 88 -30.16 27.10 16.31
CA LEU A 88 -29.90 26.65 17.69
C LEU A 88 -29.52 27.78 18.64
N LEU A 89 -28.84 28.82 18.16
CA LEU A 89 -28.44 29.99 18.94
C LEU A 89 -29.63 30.92 19.19
N ASP A 90 -30.49 31.11 18.18
CA ASP A 90 -31.68 31.96 18.25
C ASP A 90 -32.84 31.32 19.03
N SER A 91 -32.77 30.01 19.28
CA SER A 91 -33.77 29.29 20.07
C SER A 91 -33.61 29.58 21.57
N ASN A 92 -34.50 30.42 22.10
CA ASN A 92 -34.59 30.77 23.51
C ASN A 92 -34.61 29.53 24.44
N PRO A 93 -33.88 29.52 25.57
CA PRO A 93 -33.79 28.38 26.50
C PRO A 93 -35.05 28.25 27.37
N GLY A 94 -36.25 28.24 26.76
CA GLY A 94 -37.49 27.97 27.46
C GLY A 94 -37.50 26.53 27.98
N GLY A 95 -37.54 26.36 29.31
CA GLY A 95 -37.36 25.08 30.02
C GLY A 95 -38.52 24.09 29.91
N GLY A 96 -38.84 23.61 28.70
CA GLY A 96 -39.87 22.59 28.46
C GLY A 96 -39.31 21.31 27.83
N ILE A 97 -39.97 20.17 28.07
CA ILE A 97 -39.58 18.87 27.47
C ILE A 97 -39.58 18.93 25.93
N ARG A 98 -40.49 19.74 25.34
CA ARG A 98 -40.52 19.98 23.89
C ARG A 98 -39.25 20.68 23.39
N SER A 99 -38.75 21.70 24.08
CA SER A 99 -37.52 22.39 23.66
C SER A 99 -36.29 21.47 23.80
N PHE A 100 -36.27 20.60 24.81
CA PHE A 100 -35.22 19.60 24.99
C PHE A 100 -35.16 18.57 23.85
N VAL A 101 -36.31 18.04 23.41
CA VAL A 101 -36.39 17.09 22.29
C VAL A 101 -36.00 17.78 20.98
N THR A 102 -36.53 18.99 20.70
CA THR A 102 -36.17 19.76 19.50
C THR A 102 -34.66 20.06 19.46
N ARG A 103 -34.04 20.36 20.60
CA ARG A 103 -32.59 20.57 20.69
C ARG A 103 -31.80 19.32 20.35
N ARG A 104 -32.19 18.15 20.88
CA ARG A 104 -31.53 16.87 20.59
C ARG A 104 -31.65 16.45 19.13
N VAL A 105 -32.82 16.66 18.51
CA VAL A 105 -33.01 16.38 17.08
C VAL A 105 -32.09 17.26 16.24
N ARG A 106 -32.01 18.57 16.54
CA ARG A 106 -31.08 19.48 15.86
C ARG A 106 -29.61 19.14 16.08
N PHE A 107 -29.22 18.71 17.29
CA PHE A 107 -27.86 18.23 17.53
C PHE A 107 -27.53 16.99 16.71
N HIS A 108 -28.48 16.07 16.56
CA HIS A 108 -28.31 14.90 15.70
C HIS A 108 -28.19 15.31 14.22
N GLU A 109 -29.00 16.26 13.75
CA GLU A 109 -28.91 16.79 12.39
C GLU A 109 -27.60 17.51 12.13
N ILE A 110 -27.11 18.31 13.08
CA ILE A 110 -25.79 18.95 13.01
C ILE A 110 -24.70 17.88 12.96
N SER A 111 -24.72 16.90 13.86
CA SER A 111 -23.72 15.83 13.85
C SER A 111 -23.74 15.05 12.53
N ARG A 112 -24.93 14.86 11.93
CA ARG A 112 -25.08 14.21 10.63
C ARG A 112 -24.50 15.06 9.51
N VAL A 113 -24.83 16.34 9.44
CA VAL A 113 -24.32 17.26 8.40
C VAL A 113 -22.81 17.47 8.55
N SER A 114 -22.30 17.62 9.78
CA SER A 114 -20.86 17.67 10.05
C SER A 114 -20.15 16.40 9.61
N SER A 115 -20.73 15.21 9.86
CA SER A 115 -20.16 13.94 9.39
C SER A 115 -20.14 13.83 7.87
N LEU A 116 -21.16 14.37 7.18
CA LEU A 116 -21.19 14.41 5.71
C LEU A 116 -20.09 15.33 5.18
N ILE A 117 -19.97 16.53 5.73
CA ILE A 117 -18.92 17.48 5.34
C ILE A 117 -17.53 16.88 5.61
N GLU A 118 -17.34 16.25 6.76
CA GLU A 118 -16.07 15.59 7.11
C GLU A 118 -15.71 14.51 6.08
N SER A 119 -16.68 13.69 5.68
CA SER A 119 -16.46 12.66 4.66
C SER A 119 -16.16 13.23 3.28
N GLU A 120 -16.85 14.30 2.86
CA GLU A 120 -16.64 14.96 1.56
C GLU A 120 -15.28 15.67 1.51
N LEU A 121 -14.93 16.39 2.58
CA LEU A 121 -13.62 17.03 2.70
C LEU A 121 -12.48 16.00 2.74
N GLN A 122 -12.66 14.89 3.45
CA GLN A 122 -11.66 13.83 3.47
C GLN A 122 -11.49 13.19 2.09
N ALA A 123 -12.60 12.91 1.38
CA ALA A 123 -12.55 12.41 0.01
C ALA A 123 -11.85 13.39 -0.95
N TRP A 124 -12.06 14.69 -0.77
CA TRP A 124 -11.35 15.72 -1.52
C TRP A 124 -9.84 15.74 -1.19
N ILE A 125 -9.47 15.71 0.09
CA ILE A 125 -8.06 15.65 0.52
C ILE A 125 -7.37 14.41 -0.05
N ASP A 126 -8.06 13.27 -0.04
CA ASP A 126 -7.54 12.01 -0.57
C ASP A 126 -7.31 12.12 -2.09
N ARG A 127 -8.26 12.68 -2.85
CA ARG A 127 -8.11 12.94 -4.30
C ARG A 127 -6.96 13.90 -4.60
N GLU A 128 -6.88 15.01 -3.86
CA GLU A 128 -5.85 16.03 -4.06
C GLU A 128 -4.45 15.49 -3.73
N THR A 129 -4.33 14.62 -2.72
CA THR A 129 -3.07 13.92 -2.41
C THR A 129 -2.63 13.02 -3.56
N VAL A 130 -3.56 12.27 -4.16
CA VAL A 130 -3.29 11.44 -5.35
C VAL A 130 -2.88 12.29 -6.55
N LEU A 131 -3.55 13.43 -6.79
CA LEU A 131 -3.19 14.36 -7.85
C LEU A 131 -1.79 14.93 -7.66
N ASN A 132 -1.48 15.40 -6.46
CA ASN A 132 -0.20 16.01 -6.17
C ASN A 132 0.95 15.02 -6.29
N LEU A 133 0.74 13.76 -5.86
CA LEU A 133 1.72 12.70 -6.11
C LEU A 133 1.87 12.43 -7.62
N THR A 134 0.75 12.26 -8.33
CA THR A 134 0.76 11.98 -9.78
C THR A 134 1.44 13.10 -10.57
N LYS A 135 1.13 14.37 -10.28
CA LYS A 135 1.76 15.55 -10.88
C LYS A 135 3.26 15.55 -10.60
N THR A 136 3.68 15.29 -9.36
CA THR A 136 5.10 15.23 -8.98
C THR A 136 5.82 14.13 -9.76
N LEU A 137 5.25 12.93 -9.84
CA LEU A 137 5.82 11.80 -10.58
C LEU A 137 5.91 12.08 -12.09
N ARG A 138 4.91 12.76 -12.68
CA ARG A 138 4.93 13.20 -14.08
C ARG A 138 5.93 14.32 -14.33
N GLN A 139 6.11 15.26 -13.40
CA GLN A 139 7.11 16.32 -13.55
C GLN A 139 8.52 15.75 -13.60
N ILE A 140 8.81 14.76 -12.76
CA ILE A 140 10.07 14.03 -12.75
C ILE A 140 10.31 13.31 -14.10
N HIS A 141 9.26 12.96 -14.85
CA HIS A 141 9.37 12.39 -16.20
C HIS A 141 10.05 13.32 -17.20
N TYR A 142 9.73 14.61 -17.17
CA TYR A 142 10.28 15.57 -18.14
C TYR A 142 11.71 16.01 -17.80
N SER A 143 12.23 15.58 -16.66
CA SER A 143 13.56 15.92 -16.14
C SER A 143 14.45 14.68 -16.03
N GLU A 144 14.27 13.70 -16.92
CA GLU A 144 14.96 12.40 -16.93
C GLU A 144 16.50 12.46 -16.90
N ASP A 145 17.11 13.62 -17.19
CA ASP A 145 18.56 13.85 -17.13
C ASP A 145 19.06 14.45 -15.78
N SER A 146 18.15 14.82 -14.87
CA SER A 146 18.49 15.46 -13.60
C SER A 146 18.39 14.45 -12.46
N ILE A 147 19.52 14.10 -11.84
CA ILE A 147 19.57 13.41 -10.55
C ILE A 147 18.71 14.22 -9.55
N LEU A 148 17.75 13.57 -8.89
CA LEU A 148 16.95 14.22 -7.86
C LEU A 148 17.86 14.71 -6.73
N THR A 149 17.65 15.94 -6.27
CA THR A 149 18.33 16.39 -5.06
C THR A 149 17.81 15.60 -3.86
N SER A 150 18.62 15.40 -2.81
CA SER A 150 18.19 14.68 -1.59
C SER A 150 16.94 15.28 -0.96
N SER A 151 16.76 16.60 -1.08
CA SER A 151 15.55 17.32 -0.64
C SER A 151 14.31 16.92 -1.45
N ASP A 152 14.43 16.81 -2.77
CA ASP A 152 13.31 16.41 -3.64
C ASP A 152 12.92 14.95 -3.41
N GLU A 153 13.90 14.08 -3.15
CA GLU A 153 13.64 12.69 -2.78
C GLU A 153 12.82 12.60 -1.49
N GLU A 154 13.17 13.35 -0.44
CA GLU A 154 12.42 13.34 0.82
C GLU A 154 10.98 13.82 0.66
N ILE A 155 10.76 14.85 -0.16
CA ILE A 155 9.41 15.36 -0.46
C ILE A 155 8.59 14.28 -1.18
N LEU A 156 9.19 13.59 -2.14
CA LEU A 156 8.52 12.49 -2.86
C LEU A 156 8.18 11.34 -1.90
N LEU A 157 9.13 10.93 -1.05
CA LEU A 157 8.92 9.88 -0.06
C LEU A 157 7.76 10.20 0.88
N LYS A 158 7.68 11.45 1.38
CA LYS A 158 6.56 11.91 2.21
C LYS A 158 5.22 11.83 1.47
N LYS A 159 5.17 12.27 0.22
CA LYS A 159 3.95 12.18 -0.62
C LYS A 159 3.52 10.72 -0.84
N MET A 160 4.47 9.80 -1.03
CA MET A 160 4.19 8.37 -1.17
C MET A 160 3.71 7.73 0.15
N ASP A 161 4.23 8.18 1.29
CA ASP A 161 3.78 7.72 2.61
C ASP A 161 2.35 8.20 2.89
N SER A 162 2.01 9.46 2.60
CA SER A 162 0.63 9.96 2.69
C SER A 162 -0.32 9.20 1.78
N PHE A 163 0.12 8.88 0.55
CA PHE A 163 -0.66 8.06 -0.37
C PHE A 163 -0.94 6.65 0.17
N ARG A 164 0.05 6.02 0.80
CA ARG A 164 -0.13 4.72 1.45
C ARG A 164 -1.13 4.79 2.61
N GLU A 165 -1.06 5.83 3.43
CA GLU A 165 -2.01 6.03 4.52
C GLU A 165 -3.45 6.10 3.99
N ILE A 166 -3.67 6.77 2.86
CA ILE A 166 -4.98 6.81 2.20
C ILE A 166 -5.45 5.40 1.83
N LEU A 167 -4.61 4.60 1.18
CA LEU A 167 -4.97 3.24 0.78
C LEU A 167 -5.28 2.34 1.99
N SER A 168 -4.63 2.59 3.14
CA SER A 168 -4.84 1.81 4.37
C SER A 168 -6.18 2.08 5.08
N LYS A 169 -6.88 3.18 4.74
CA LYS A 169 -8.18 3.53 5.35
C LYS A 169 -9.35 2.63 4.90
N GLY A 170 -9.14 1.81 3.88
CA GLY A 170 -10.15 0.90 3.34
C GLY A 170 -10.71 1.32 1.99
N PHE A 171 -11.53 0.46 1.41
CA PHE A 171 -12.02 0.59 0.03
C PHE A 171 -13.07 1.72 -0.14
N ASP A 172 -12.89 2.54 -1.17
CA ASP A 172 -13.81 3.59 -1.63
C ASP A 172 -13.88 3.58 -3.17
N ILE A 173 -15.08 3.36 -3.69
CA ILE A 173 -15.35 3.30 -5.13
C ILE A 173 -14.99 4.60 -5.87
N ASN A 174 -15.20 5.76 -5.23
CA ASN A 174 -14.91 7.06 -5.84
C ASN A 174 -13.41 7.30 -5.93
N LEU A 175 -12.66 6.86 -4.91
CA LEU A 175 -11.21 6.92 -4.93
C LEU A 175 -10.65 5.95 -5.98
N GLN A 176 -11.20 4.74 -6.13
CA GLN A 176 -10.74 3.81 -7.17
C GLN A 176 -10.87 4.38 -8.59
N ASP A 177 -12.03 4.91 -8.95
CA ASP A 177 -12.24 5.52 -10.28
C ASP A 177 -11.23 6.66 -10.50
N PHE A 178 -10.94 7.41 -9.44
CA PHE A 178 -9.93 8.46 -9.46
C PHE A 178 -8.50 7.93 -9.65
N LEU A 179 -8.12 6.88 -8.91
CA LEU A 179 -6.80 6.23 -9.03
C LEU A 179 -6.56 5.75 -10.45
N LEU A 180 -7.57 5.16 -11.09
CA LEU A 180 -7.49 4.72 -12.48
C LEU A 180 -7.32 5.88 -13.46
N LYS A 181 -8.14 6.93 -13.34
CA LYS A 181 -8.07 8.13 -14.19
C LYS A 181 -6.76 8.89 -14.03
N SER A 182 -6.19 8.91 -12.82
CA SER A 182 -4.92 9.58 -12.55
C SER A 182 -3.72 8.86 -13.22
N GLY A 183 -3.84 7.57 -13.54
CA GLY A 183 -2.72 6.79 -14.05
C GLY A 183 -1.56 6.67 -13.04
N ILE A 184 -1.86 6.75 -11.74
CA ILE A 184 -0.85 6.70 -10.67
C ILE A 184 -0.05 5.39 -10.72
N PHE A 185 -0.72 4.26 -11.03
CA PHE A 185 -0.07 2.95 -11.12
C PHE A 185 1.07 2.96 -12.15
N SER A 186 0.81 3.41 -13.37
CA SER A 186 1.82 3.45 -14.45
C SER A 186 2.99 4.36 -14.10
N ASN A 187 2.73 5.45 -13.36
CA ASN A 187 3.79 6.33 -12.88
C ASN A 187 4.66 5.67 -11.80
N LEU A 188 4.05 4.96 -10.85
CA LEU A 188 4.76 4.19 -9.83
C LEU A 188 5.58 3.05 -10.44
N GLU A 189 5.00 2.31 -11.38
CA GLU A 189 5.69 1.23 -12.10
C GLU A 189 6.90 1.76 -12.88
N ARG A 190 6.78 2.92 -13.51
CA ARG A 190 7.90 3.58 -14.20
C ARG A 190 9.04 3.91 -13.24
N VAL A 191 8.72 4.48 -12.08
CA VAL A 191 9.72 4.77 -11.03
C VAL A 191 10.38 3.49 -10.54
N LEU A 192 9.61 2.41 -10.37
CA LEU A 192 10.13 1.12 -9.94
C LEU A 192 11.11 0.53 -10.97
N ARG A 193 10.80 0.66 -12.26
CA ARG A 193 11.59 0.13 -13.38
C ARG A 193 12.87 0.92 -13.61
N ASN A 194 12.86 2.24 -13.41
CA ASN A 194 13.98 3.09 -13.77
C ASN A 194 15.11 2.98 -12.71
N PRO A 195 16.31 2.48 -13.09
CA PRO A 195 17.43 2.32 -12.16
C PRO A 195 18.09 3.65 -11.76
N LEU A 196 17.76 4.77 -12.43
CA LEU A 196 18.26 6.10 -12.07
C LEU A 196 17.69 6.59 -10.72
N PHE A 197 16.54 6.07 -10.29
CA PHE A 197 16.01 6.38 -8.98
C PHE A 197 16.75 5.60 -7.89
N SER A 198 16.95 6.26 -6.75
CA SER A 198 17.53 5.62 -5.57
C SER A 198 16.70 4.40 -5.15
N THR A 199 17.39 3.39 -4.61
CA THR A 199 16.75 2.14 -4.14
C THR A 199 15.60 2.44 -3.17
N ARG A 200 15.76 3.46 -2.30
CA ARG A 200 14.74 3.87 -1.35
C ARG A 200 13.43 4.33 -2.01
N ILE A 201 13.51 5.15 -3.07
CA ILE A 201 12.32 5.59 -3.82
C ILE A 201 11.68 4.39 -4.52
N ARG A 202 12.49 3.54 -5.15
CA ARG A 202 12.00 2.34 -5.84
C ARG A 202 11.28 1.39 -4.88
N GLU A 203 11.81 1.19 -3.68
CA GLU A 203 11.20 0.37 -2.63
C GLU A 203 9.88 0.96 -2.10
N LYS A 204 9.81 2.28 -1.94
CA LYS A 204 8.54 2.95 -1.60
C LYS A 204 7.52 2.84 -2.72
N SER A 205 7.96 2.89 -3.98
CA SER A 205 7.09 2.65 -5.14
C SER A 205 6.55 1.23 -5.15
N ALA A 206 7.43 0.23 -4.94
CA ALA A 206 7.05 -1.17 -4.78
C ALA A 206 6.01 -1.35 -3.66
N THR A 207 6.24 -0.71 -2.51
CA THR A 207 5.30 -0.74 -1.38
C THR A 207 3.96 -0.12 -1.74
N ALA A 208 3.94 1.04 -2.41
CA ALA A 208 2.70 1.68 -2.85
C ALA A 208 1.92 0.82 -3.86
N ILE A 209 2.61 0.15 -4.79
CA ILE A 209 1.99 -0.80 -5.74
C ILE A 209 1.38 -1.99 -5.00
N LYS A 210 2.08 -2.55 -4.00
CA LYS A 210 1.53 -3.61 -3.15
C LYS A 210 0.22 -3.17 -2.49
N GLU A 211 0.19 -1.97 -1.92
CA GLU A 211 -1.00 -1.45 -1.24
C GLU A 211 -2.16 -1.21 -2.22
N LEU A 212 -1.87 -0.79 -3.46
CA LEU A 212 -2.88 -0.70 -4.52
C LEU A 212 -3.50 -2.07 -4.86
N VAL A 213 -2.69 -3.13 -4.95
CA VAL A 213 -3.20 -4.49 -5.18
C VAL A 213 -4.05 -4.97 -4.01
N LEU A 214 -3.65 -4.68 -2.78
CA LEU A 214 -4.43 -5.04 -1.59
C LEU A 214 -5.72 -4.23 -1.48
N TYR A 215 -5.71 -2.98 -1.97
CA TYR A 215 -6.88 -2.10 -2.01
C TYR A 215 -7.97 -2.63 -2.93
N ASN A 216 -7.63 -3.03 -4.17
CA ASN A 216 -8.54 -3.75 -5.05
C ASN A 216 -7.79 -4.75 -5.95
N LYS A 217 -7.96 -6.03 -5.64
CA LYS A 217 -7.34 -7.13 -6.39
C LYS A 217 -7.88 -7.23 -7.82
N ASP A 218 -9.17 -7.03 -8.03
CA ASP A 218 -9.82 -7.25 -9.34
C ASP A 218 -9.33 -6.26 -10.40
N VAL A 219 -8.85 -5.10 -9.97
CA VAL A 219 -8.42 -4.02 -10.86
C VAL A 219 -6.90 -4.05 -11.07
N PHE A 220 -6.13 -4.10 -9.99
CA PHE A 220 -4.68 -3.87 -10.06
C PHE A 220 -3.87 -5.14 -10.34
N VAL A 221 -4.43 -6.33 -10.12
CA VAL A 221 -3.72 -7.60 -10.42
C VAL A 221 -3.39 -7.71 -11.90
N GLY A 222 -4.33 -7.39 -12.78
CA GLY A 222 -4.08 -7.40 -14.23
C GLY A 222 -2.94 -6.47 -14.63
N LEU A 223 -2.87 -5.28 -14.02
CA LEU A 223 -1.80 -4.31 -14.29
C LEU A 223 -0.43 -4.81 -13.81
N VAL A 224 -0.37 -5.49 -12.66
CA VAL A 224 0.88 -6.07 -12.14
C VAL A 224 1.37 -7.22 -13.02
N LEU A 225 0.47 -8.10 -13.46
CA LEU A 225 0.81 -9.28 -14.26
C LEU A 225 1.19 -8.94 -15.71
N ILE A 226 0.54 -7.95 -16.32
CA ILE A 226 0.86 -7.51 -17.69
C ILE A 226 2.10 -6.59 -17.72
N GLY A 227 2.38 -5.93 -16.60
CA GLY A 227 3.44 -4.94 -16.46
C GLY A 227 4.85 -5.51 -16.38
N GLN A 228 5.79 -4.67 -15.97
CA GLN A 228 7.19 -5.03 -15.67
C GLN A 228 7.49 -4.97 -14.16
N THR A 229 6.44 -4.85 -13.34
CA THR A 229 6.52 -4.77 -11.88
C THR A 229 7.26 -5.98 -11.30
N VAL A 230 6.85 -7.21 -11.64
CA VAL A 230 7.45 -8.45 -11.11
C VAL A 230 8.93 -8.55 -11.45
N LYS A 231 9.27 -8.37 -12.73
CA LYS A 231 10.66 -8.39 -13.21
C LYS A 231 11.53 -7.34 -12.51
N SER A 232 10.98 -6.15 -12.27
CA SER A 232 11.69 -5.05 -11.59
C SER A 232 11.95 -5.37 -10.12
N LEU A 233 10.96 -5.93 -9.40
CA LEU A 233 11.11 -6.33 -8.00
C LEU A 233 12.17 -7.42 -7.81
N VAL A 234 12.16 -8.43 -8.68
CA VAL A 234 13.15 -9.51 -8.69
C VAL A 234 14.55 -8.96 -8.99
N SER A 235 14.66 -8.03 -9.94
CA SER A 235 15.97 -7.46 -10.32
C SER A 235 16.56 -6.53 -9.25
N MET A 236 15.73 -5.93 -8.40
CA MET A 236 16.20 -5.12 -7.26
C MET A 236 16.84 -5.97 -6.16
N ALA A 237 16.33 -7.18 -5.93
CA ALA A 237 16.80 -8.12 -4.91
C ALA A 237 17.07 -7.49 -3.53
N SER A 238 16.27 -6.50 -3.13
CA SER A 238 16.37 -5.84 -1.84
C SER A 238 15.39 -6.44 -0.83
N LEU A 239 15.62 -6.20 0.46
CA LEU A 239 14.77 -6.76 1.51
C LEU A 239 13.31 -6.32 1.33
N SER A 240 13.10 -5.03 1.07
CA SER A 240 11.77 -4.46 0.82
C SER A 240 11.14 -5.00 -0.47
N SER A 241 11.93 -5.22 -1.54
CA SER A 241 11.37 -5.75 -2.80
C SER A 241 10.92 -7.20 -2.66
N LEU A 242 11.65 -8.03 -1.89
CA LEU A 242 11.25 -9.39 -1.57
C LEU A 242 10.04 -9.45 -0.63
N GLN A 243 9.94 -8.56 0.36
CA GLN A 243 8.76 -8.46 1.23
C GLN A 243 7.50 -8.09 0.42
N VAL A 244 7.63 -7.13 -0.49
CA VAL A 244 6.56 -6.78 -1.44
C VAL A 244 6.20 -7.99 -2.29
N LEU A 245 7.18 -8.69 -2.85
CA LEU A 245 6.94 -9.86 -3.69
C LEU A 245 6.21 -10.98 -2.92
N CYS A 246 6.65 -11.30 -1.71
CA CYS A 246 6.00 -12.28 -0.82
C CYS A 246 4.53 -11.90 -0.55
N SER A 247 4.27 -10.63 -0.28
CA SER A 247 2.91 -10.12 -0.07
C SER A 247 2.05 -10.22 -1.32
N LEU A 248 2.62 -9.92 -2.49
CA LEU A 248 1.93 -10.04 -3.77
C LEU A 248 1.65 -11.50 -4.13
N ILE A 249 2.55 -12.45 -3.82
CA ILE A 249 2.32 -13.89 -4.04
C ILE A 249 1.09 -14.34 -3.23
N LYS A 250 0.97 -13.91 -1.97
CA LYS A 250 -0.22 -14.20 -1.15
C LYS A 250 -1.49 -13.56 -1.70
N ALA A 251 -1.38 -12.34 -2.21
CA ALA A 251 -2.54 -11.58 -2.68
C ALA A 251 -3.10 -12.12 -4.00
N ILE A 252 -2.21 -12.45 -4.95
CA ILE A 252 -2.49 -12.81 -6.34
C ILE A 252 -2.53 -14.33 -6.55
N LYS A 253 -1.76 -15.09 -5.76
CA LYS A 253 -1.62 -16.55 -5.83
C LYS A 253 -0.92 -17.02 -7.11
N SER A 254 -1.36 -18.17 -7.66
CA SER A 254 -0.72 -18.86 -8.79
C SER A 254 -0.40 -17.97 -9.99
N PRO A 255 -1.27 -17.05 -10.46
CA PRO A 255 -0.95 -16.19 -11.60
C PRO A 255 0.34 -15.38 -11.45
N LEU A 256 0.67 -14.92 -10.23
CA LEU A 256 1.92 -14.21 -9.99
C LEU A 256 3.12 -15.16 -9.97
N VAL A 257 2.94 -16.38 -9.47
CA VAL A 257 3.99 -17.40 -9.47
C VAL A 257 4.33 -17.83 -10.90
N ASP A 258 3.32 -17.91 -11.76
CA ASP A 258 3.52 -18.20 -13.18
C ASP A 258 4.30 -17.07 -13.88
N GLU A 259 4.00 -15.81 -13.56
CA GLU A 259 4.77 -14.67 -14.07
C GLU A 259 6.19 -14.60 -13.48
N LEU A 260 6.40 -15.06 -12.25
CA LEU A 260 7.73 -15.22 -11.68
C LEU A 260 8.54 -16.30 -12.38
N GLU A 261 7.90 -17.37 -12.82
CA GLU A 261 8.53 -18.43 -13.62
C GLU A 261 8.89 -17.90 -15.02
N SER A 262 7.95 -17.22 -15.69
CA SER A 262 8.13 -16.68 -17.05
C SER A 262 9.30 -15.70 -17.15
N CYS A 263 9.55 -14.91 -16.09
CA CYS A 263 10.65 -13.95 -16.04
C CYS A 263 11.97 -14.52 -15.45
N GLY A 264 12.01 -15.83 -15.15
CA GLY A 264 13.15 -16.49 -14.51
C GLY A 264 13.43 -16.03 -13.09
N GLY A 265 12.44 -15.40 -12.43
CA GLY A 265 12.58 -14.83 -11.11
C GLY A 265 12.69 -15.89 -10.00
N ILE A 266 12.12 -17.07 -10.21
CA ILE A 266 12.22 -18.18 -9.25
C ILE A 266 13.68 -18.58 -9.02
N SER A 267 14.47 -18.77 -10.09
CA SER A 267 15.90 -19.13 -9.96
C SER A 267 16.66 -18.06 -9.17
N LYS A 268 16.43 -16.78 -9.50
CA LYS A 268 17.08 -15.65 -8.81
C LYS A 268 16.76 -15.62 -7.32
N ILE A 269 15.51 -15.87 -6.93
CA ILE A 269 15.11 -15.93 -5.51
C ILE A 269 15.80 -17.11 -4.81
N VAL A 270 15.89 -18.26 -5.46
CA VAL A 270 16.59 -19.43 -4.91
C VAL A 270 18.09 -19.17 -4.79
N ASP A 271 18.70 -18.43 -5.69
CA ASP A 271 20.11 -18.02 -5.63
C ASP A 271 20.39 -17.10 -4.43
N LEU A 272 19.46 -16.23 -4.05
CA LEU A 272 19.61 -15.37 -2.87
C LEU A 272 19.73 -16.13 -1.55
N LEU A 273 19.32 -17.40 -1.49
CA LEU A 273 19.49 -18.22 -0.28
C LEU A 273 20.97 -18.47 0.10
N GLN A 274 21.85 -18.50 -0.90
CA GLN A 274 23.27 -18.85 -0.70
C GLN A 274 24.18 -17.63 -0.89
N TYR A 275 23.91 -16.78 -1.89
CA TYR A 275 24.82 -15.70 -2.29
C TYR A 275 24.69 -14.41 -1.48
N SER A 276 23.66 -14.23 -0.66
CA SER A 276 23.51 -13.00 0.12
C SER A 276 24.16 -13.10 1.50
N GLU A 277 25.09 -12.19 1.80
CA GLU A 277 25.68 -12.04 3.14
C GLU A 277 24.61 -11.69 4.19
N ASP A 278 23.64 -10.86 3.79
CA ASP A 278 22.54 -10.42 4.65
C ASP A 278 21.62 -11.59 5.03
N PHE A 279 21.53 -11.83 6.33
CA PHE A 279 20.63 -12.82 6.93
C PHE A 279 19.15 -12.50 6.65
N GLY A 280 18.77 -11.22 6.67
CA GLY A 280 17.41 -10.77 6.39
C GLY A 280 16.98 -11.09 4.96
N LEU A 281 17.87 -10.92 3.99
CA LEU A 281 17.63 -11.30 2.60
C LEU A 281 17.42 -12.81 2.45
N ARG A 282 18.27 -13.65 3.07
CA ARG A 282 18.10 -15.11 3.04
C ARG A 282 16.77 -15.54 3.62
N LEU A 283 16.38 -14.95 4.75
CA LEU A 283 15.10 -15.26 5.40
C LEU A 283 13.91 -14.86 4.51
N MET A 284 13.94 -13.67 3.90
CA MET A 284 12.86 -13.25 3.00
C MET A 284 12.83 -14.05 1.71
N ALA A 285 13.98 -14.40 1.15
CA ALA A 285 14.06 -15.31 0.01
C ALA A 285 13.44 -16.68 0.35
N PHE A 286 13.74 -17.22 1.54
CA PHE A 286 13.14 -18.46 2.01
C PHE A 286 11.62 -18.35 2.19
N ASN A 287 11.13 -17.24 2.76
CA ASN A 287 9.69 -17.00 2.85
C ASN A 287 9.04 -16.95 1.45
N CYS A 288 9.65 -16.26 0.48
CA CYS A 288 9.18 -16.29 -0.90
C CYS A 288 9.13 -17.72 -1.47
N VAL A 289 10.16 -18.54 -1.23
CA VAL A 289 10.20 -19.94 -1.66
C VAL A 289 9.04 -20.75 -1.05
N LEU A 290 8.72 -20.55 0.23
CA LEU A 290 7.58 -21.21 0.86
C LEU A 290 6.25 -20.82 0.19
N GLU A 291 6.03 -19.54 -0.07
CA GLU A 291 4.82 -19.07 -0.75
C GLU A 291 4.74 -19.55 -2.21
N ILE A 292 5.87 -19.59 -2.93
CA ILE A 292 5.96 -20.17 -4.27
C ILE A 292 5.64 -21.67 -4.21
N GLY A 293 6.12 -22.40 -3.20
CA GLY A 293 5.78 -23.81 -2.99
C GLY A 293 4.28 -24.02 -2.74
N TYR A 294 3.65 -23.13 -1.99
CA TYR A 294 2.22 -23.24 -1.67
C TYR A 294 1.32 -22.94 -2.89
N TYR A 295 1.58 -21.86 -3.63
CA TYR A 295 0.72 -21.44 -4.76
C TYR A 295 1.19 -21.91 -6.15
N GLY A 296 2.43 -22.37 -6.25
CA GLY A 296 3.09 -22.67 -7.52
C GLY A 296 2.55 -23.92 -8.20
N ARG A 297 2.40 -23.82 -9.53
CA ARG A 297 2.10 -24.96 -10.39
C ARG A 297 3.36 -25.79 -10.63
N ARG A 298 3.21 -26.92 -11.32
CA ARG A 298 4.27 -27.90 -11.59
C ARG A 298 5.53 -27.23 -12.16
N GLU A 299 5.39 -26.30 -13.08
CA GLU A 299 6.47 -25.59 -13.75
C GLU A 299 7.30 -24.75 -12.75
N ALA A 300 6.64 -24.02 -11.86
CA ALA A 300 7.29 -23.21 -10.84
C ALA A 300 8.05 -24.05 -9.81
N VAL A 301 7.46 -25.17 -9.39
CA VAL A 301 8.10 -26.11 -8.45
C VAL A 301 9.31 -26.78 -9.12
N GLN A 302 9.19 -27.19 -10.38
CA GLN A 302 10.31 -27.73 -11.12
C GLN A 302 11.44 -26.70 -11.29
N ALA A 303 11.10 -25.43 -11.55
CA ALA A 303 12.08 -24.37 -11.63
C ALA A 303 12.87 -24.20 -10.32
N MET A 304 12.22 -24.32 -9.16
CA MET A 304 12.90 -24.32 -7.86
C MET A 304 13.86 -25.50 -7.69
N LEU A 305 13.42 -26.71 -8.04
CA LEU A 305 14.26 -27.91 -7.93
C LEU A 305 15.45 -27.87 -8.89
N ASN A 306 15.24 -27.38 -10.11
CA ASN A 306 16.29 -27.18 -11.11
C ASN A 306 17.31 -26.12 -10.69
N ALA A 307 16.87 -25.09 -9.96
CA ALA A 307 17.73 -24.07 -9.36
C ALA A 307 18.52 -24.58 -8.12
N GLY A 308 18.44 -25.87 -7.81
CA GLY A 308 19.18 -26.51 -6.73
C GLY A 308 18.63 -26.19 -5.34
N LEU A 309 17.34 -25.87 -5.21
CA LEU A 309 16.76 -25.45 -3.94
C LEU A 309 17.05 -26.43 -2.78
N ILE A 310 16.88 -27.73 -3.00
CA ILE A 310 17.05 -28.73 -1.92
C ILE A 310 18.48 -28.73 -1.38
N MET A 311 19.47 -28.67 -2.24
CA MET A 311 20.88 -28.59 -1.85
C MET A 311 21.14 -27.35 -0.98
N LYS A 312 20.65 -26.18 -1.43
CA LYS A 312 20.78 -24.92 -0.71
C LYS A 312 20.07 -24.94 0.64
N LEU A 313 18.89 -25.57 0.75
CA LEU A 313 18.17 -25.70 2.01
C LEU A 313 18.90 -26.62 2.99
N VAL A 314 19.43 -27.76 2.53
CA VAL A 314 20.23 -28.67 3.37
C VAL A 314 21.46 -27.95 3.92
N GLU A 315 22.17 -27.19 3.08
CA GLU A 315 23.30 -26.36 3.54
C GLU A 315 22.89 -25.31 4.57
N LEU A 316 21.77 -24.61 4.34
CA LEU A 316 21.24 -23.63 5.30
C LEU A 316 20.87 -24.26 6.65
N GLN A 317 20.34 -25.48 6.64
CA GLN A 317 20.00 -26.22 7.86
C GLN A 317 21.26 -26.57 8.67
N ARG A 318 22.38 -26.88 8.00
CA ARG A 318 23.68 -27.14 8.66
C ARG A 318 24.29 -25.94 9.35
N LEU A 319 24.00 -24.72 8.88
CA LEU A 319 24.52 -23.49 9.48
C LEU A 319 24.02 -23.27 10.92
N GLY A 320 23.11 -24.11 11.44
CA GLY A 320 22.75 -24.15 12.86
C GLY A 320 21.88 -22.97 13.32
N ASN A 321 21.35 -22.19 12.38
CA ASN A 321 20.47 -21.07 12.68
C ASN A 321 19.04 -21.55 12.94
N ASN A 322 18.50 -21.25 14.13
CA ASN A 322 17.15 -21.66 14.54
C ASN A 322 16.04 -21.28 13.54
N GLN A 323 16.21 -20.19 12.77
CA GLN A 323 15.21 -19.79 11.76
C GLN A 323 15.17 -20.71 10.54
N PHE A 324 16.30 -21.33 10.18
CA PHE A 324 16.40 -22.31 9.09
C PHE A 324 16.32 -23.77 9.57
N ALA A 325 16.10 -23.99 10.86
CA ALA A 325 15.84 -25.33 11.39
C ALA A 325 14.61 -25.94 10.68
N GLY A 326 14.80 -27.15 10.15
CA GLY A 326 13.78 -27.89 9.40
C GLY A 326 13.31 -27.19 8.14
N CYS A 327 14.14 -26.36 7.48
CA CYS A 327 13.70 -25.61 6.30
C CYS A 327 13.30 -26.51 5.13
N VAL A 328 13.96 -27.66 4.96
CA VAL A 328 13.61 -28.70 3.97
C VAL A 328 12.21 -29.27 4.27
N VAL A 329 11.94 -29.56 5.55
CA VAL A 329 10.66 -30.09 6.02
C VAL A 329 9.55 -29.05 5.83
N LYS A 330 9.79 -27.80 6.26
CA LYS A 330 8.86 -26.68 6.06
C LYS A 330 8.48 -26.50 4.60
N PHE A 331 9.47 -26.53 3.69
CA PHE A 331 9.20 -26.44 2.26
C PHE A 331 8.37 -27.62 1.76
N THR A 332 8.71 -28.84 2.16
CA THR A 332 7.96 -30.04 1.75
C THR A 332 6.52 -30.01 2.25
N ILE A 333 6.28 -29.58 3.49
CA ILE A 333 4.93 -29.39 4.03
C ILE A 333 4.15 -28.38 3.19
N GLN A 334 4.75 -27.24 2.83
CA GLN A 334 4.08 -26.24 1.99
C GLN A 334 3.68 -26.77 0.61
N LEU A 335 4.53 -27.61 -0.01
CA LEU A 335 4.17 -28.27 -1.28
C LEU A 335 3.01 -29.26 -1.12
N GLU A 336 2.91 -29.92 0.03
CA GLU A 336 1.86 -30.92 0.26
C GLU A 336 0.51 -30.31 0.61
N VAL A 337 0.49 -29.23 1.40
CA VAL A 337 -0.74 -28.52 1.79
C VAL A 337 -1.13 -27.44 0.79
N GLY A 338 -0.24 -27.10 -0.14
CA GLY A 338 -0.40 -26.04 -1.12
C GLY A 338 -1.60 -26.18 -2.06
N GLU A 339 -2.00 -25.07 -2.67
CA GLU A 339 -3.11 -24.96 -3.62
C GLU A 339 -2.68 -25.24 -5.08
N GLY A 340 -1.39 -25.09 -5.41
CA GLY A 340 -0.92 -25.07 -6.80
C GLY A 340 -0.76 -26.44 -7.49
N LEU A 341 -0.52 -27.51 -6.72
CA LEU A 341 -0.22 -28.85 -7.26
C LEU A 341 -1.37 -29.83 -7.12
N ARG A 342 -1.52 -30.73 -8.10
CA ARG A 342 -2.43 -31.90 -8.03
C ARG A 342 -1.83 -32.98 -7.12
N GLN A 343 -2.68 -33.83 -6.56
CA GLN A 343 -2.24 -34.90 -5.64
C GLN A 343 -1.18 -35.84 -6.25
N ARG A 344 -1.25 -36.15 -7.55
CA ARG A 344 -0.23 -36.96 -8.24
C ARG A 344 1.11 -36.24 -8.34
N GLU A 345 1.09 -34.95 -8.63
CA GLU A 345 2.29 -34.11 -8.73
C GLU A 345 2.97 -33.97 -7.37
N ARG A 346 2.19 -33.76 -6.29
CA ARG A 346 2.72 -33.72 -4.91
C ARG A 346 3.48 -35.00 -4.57
N ARG A 347 2.94 -36.17 -4.91
CA ARG A 347 3.62 -37.46 -4.68
C ARG A 347 4.90 -37.59 -5.50
N SER A 348 4.88 -37.15 -6.76
CA SER A 348 6.05 -37.18 -7.65
C SER A 348 7.16 -36.27 -7.12
N PHE A 349 6.84 -35.03 -6.78
CA PHE A 349 7.82 -34.08 -6.24
C PHE A 349 8.34 -34.52 -4.87
N LYS A 350 7.50 -35.14 -4.04
CA LYS A 350 7.98 -35.71 -2.77
C LYS A 350 9.08 -36.75 -3.00
N GLN A 351 8.91 -37.63 -3.99
CA GLN A 351 9.95 -38.62 -4.33
C GLN A 351 11.23 -37.95 -4.83
N GLU A 352 11.11 -36.98 -5.75
CA GLU A 352 12.26 -36.24 -6.28
C GLU A 352 13.01 -35.46 -5.18
N ILE A 353 12.28 -34.86 -4.23
CA ILE A 353 12.87 -34.17 -3.07
C ILE A 353 13.65 -35.16 -2.20
N LEU A 354 13.09 -36.34 -1.92
CA LEU A 354 13.77 -37.37 -1.12
C LEU A 354 15.06 -37.87 -1.79
N GLU A 355 15.08 -37.98 -3.11
CA GLU A 355 16.29 -38.31 -3.88
C GLU A 355 17.32 -37.18 -3.78
N LYS A 356 16.92 -35.94 -4.03
CA LYS A 356 17.81 -34.76 -3.93
C LYS A 356 18.35 -34.52 -2.52
N ILE A 357 17.59 -34.86 -1.47
CA ILE A 357 18.09 -34.80 -0.08
C ILE A 357 19.27 -35.75 0.09
N LYS A 358 19.16 -36.99 -0.40
CA LYS A 358 20.24 -37.97 -0.30
C LYS A 358 21.49 -37.52 -1.06
N GLU A 359 21.31 -36.91 -2.22
CA GLU A 359 22.41 -36.35 -3.02
C GLU A 359 23.10 -35.14 -2.34
N ALA A 360 22.34 -34.33 -1.61
CA ALA A 360 22.85 -33.12 -0.96
C ALA A 360 23.48 -33.38 0.43
N CYS A 361 23.17 -34.51 1.06
CA CYS A 361 23.67 -34.85 2.40
C CYS A 361 25.12 -35.34 2.35
N VAL A 362 25.92 -34.96 3.36
CA VAL A 362 27.35 -35.38 3.44
C VAL A 362 27.48 -36.75 4.09
N SER A 363 26.46 -37.19 4.85
CA SER A 363 26.45 -38.50 5.51
C SER A 363 25.07 -39.16 5.44
N ASP A 364 25.06 -40.49 5.48
CA ASP A 364 23.82 -41.29 5.51
C ASP A 364 22.97 -41.00 6.75
N VAL A 365 23.61 -40.65 7.88
CA VAL A 365 22.92 -40.31 9.13
C VAL A 365 22.15 -38.99 9.00
N GLU A 366 22.79 -37.98 8.40
CA GLU A 366 22.14 -36.70 8.10
C GLU A 366 20.97 -36.91 7.14
N ALA A 367 21.20 -37.63 6.04
CA ALA A 367 20.17 -37.97 5.07
C ALA A 367 18.99 -38.68 5.73
N ALA A 368 19.25 -39.69 6.54
CA ALA A 368 18.20 -40.44 7.25
C ALA A 368 17.40 -39.57 8.21
N THR A 369 18.06 -38.63 8.90
CA THR A 369 17.41 -37.70 9.83
C THR A 369 16.45 -36.77 9.08
N ILE A 370 16.94 -36.09 8.03
CA ILE A 370 16.12 -35.15 7.25
C ILE A 370 14.99 -35.90 6.51
N VAL A 371 15.28 -37.07 5.94
CA VAL A 371 14.26 -37.92 5.28
C VAL A 371 13.19 -38.35 6.28
N ALA A 372 13.57 -38.76 7.48
CA ALA A 372 12.60 -39.11 8.53
C ALA A 372 11.73 -37.90 8.85
N GLU A 373 12.31 -36.73 9.13
CA GLU A 373 11.54 -35.51 9.41
C GLU A 373 10.58 -35.15 8.27
N VAL A 374 11.01 -35.31 7.01
CA VAL A 374 10.15 -35.07 5.84
C VAL A 374 9.02 -36.09 5.73
N LEU A 375 9.26 -37.36 6.05
CA LEU A 375 8.21 -38.39 6.00
C LEU A 375 7.21 -38.25 7.15
N TRP A 376 7.68 -37.92 8.36
CA TRP A 376 6.87 -37.80 9.57
C TRP A 376 6.17 -36.45 9.70
N GLY A 377 6.84 -35.34 9.38
CA GLY A 377 6.29 -33.98 9.43
C GLY A 377 5.25 -33.69 8.34
N ALA A 378 5.16 -34.56 7.35
CA ALA A 378 4.26 -34.51 6.20
C ALA A 378 3.07 -35.50 6.31
N SER A 379 2.88 -36.14 7.47
CA SER A 379 1.69 -36.96 7.70
C SER A 379 0.52 -36.06 8.14
N PRO A 380 -0.67 -36.16 7.51
CA PRO A 380 -1.83 -35.32 7.82
C PRO A 380 -2.37 -35.48 9.24
#